data_AF-A0AAJ1SNL9-F1
#
_entry.id   AF-A0AAJ1SNL9-F1
#
_cell.length_a   1.000
_cell.length_b   1.000
_cell.length_c   1.000
_cell.angle_alpha   90.00
_cell.angle_beta   90.00
_cell.angle_gamma   90.00
#
_symmetry.space_group_name_H-M   'P 1'
#
loop_
_entity.id
_entity.type
_entity.pdbx_description
1 polymer ?
#
loop_
_entity_poly.entity_id
_entity_poly.type
_entity_poly.pdbx_seq_one_letter_code
_entity_poly.pdbx_strand_id
1 'polypeptide(L)'
;YADQTVYELGDVMNTTAQLAANGVKDFDGLTQAIGNVNAVSGGNADTFKSVAMAMTQTVGAGKLTTENFNQIADAIPGASGKIQQALKEMGAYTDGDFREAMANGEISAEELNEAFMQLGMTDVAKKAAGSTATIEGAVGNLQASAVNMINEIINAFGKGNITSLISDIGKG
;
A
#
# COMPACT_ATOMS: atom_id res chain seq x y z
N TYR A 1 15.70 27.02 3.38
CA TYR A 1 14.33 26.46 3.24
C TYR A 1 14.52 25.08 2.65
N ALA A 2 14.31 24.04 3.46
CA ALA A 2 14.62 22.67 3.10
C ALA A 2 13.62 22.17 2.04
N ASP A 3 14.15 21.54 0.98
CA ASP A 3 13.38 20.88 -0.07
C ASP A 3 12.31 19.99 0.54
N GLN A 4 11.06 20.43 0.45
CA GLN A 4 9.91 19.63 0.79
C GLN A 4 9.72 18.59 -0.31
N THR A 5 10.00 17.34 0.05
CA THR A 5 9.08 16.23 -0.20
C THR A 5 8.70 16.01 -1.67
N VAL A 6 9.67 15.57 -2.47
CA VAL A 6 9.35 14.80 -3.67
C VAL A 6 9.50 13.33 -3.27
N TYR A 7 8.40 12.57 -3.26
CA TYR A 7 8.53 11.11 -3.24
C TYR A 7 9.34 10.71 -4.47
N GLU A 8 10.43 9.97 -4.29
CA GLU A 8 11.19 9.55 -5.46
C GLU A 8 10.29 8.67 -6.32
N LEU A 9 10.24 8.98 -7.62
CA LEU A 9 9.45 8.22 -8.59
C LEU A 9 9.71 6.72 -8.46
N GLY A 10 10.96 6.33 -8.20
CA GLY A 10 11.36 4.93 -7.97
C GLY A 10 10.62 4.24 -6.81
N ASP A 11 10.37 4.96 -5.71
CA ASP A 11 9.74 4.38 -4.53
C ASP A 11 8.26 4.11 -4.76
N VAL A 12 7.57 5.09 -5.36
CA VAL A 12 6.15 4.95 -5.78
C VAL A 12 6.00 3.82 -6.77
N MET A 13 6.90 3.73 -7.77
CA MET A 13 6.91 2.64 -8.75
C MET A 13 7.12 1.27 -8.11
N ASN A 14 8.10 1.15 -7.21
CA ASN A 14 8.40 -0.11 -6.53
C ASN A 14 7.24 -0.57 -5.64
N THR A 15 6.62 0.33 -4.87
CA THR A 15 5.43 0.02 -4.07
C THR A 15 4.26 -0.45 -4.94
N THR A 16 3.96 0.28 -6.01
CA THR A 16 2.90 -0.06 -6.95
C THR A 16 3.11 -1.47 -7.52
N ALA A 17 4.34 -1.78 -7.94
CA ALA A 17 4.69 -3.09 -8.49
C ALA A 17 4.58 -4.22 -7.45
N GLN A 18 4.99 -3.98 -6.21
CA GLN A 18 4.86 -4.97 -5.14
C GLN A 18 3.40 -5.26 -4.79
N LEU A 19 2.55 -4.23 -4.69
CA LEU A 19 1.12 -4.41 -4.42
C LEU A 19 0.44 -5.17 -5.58
N ALA A 20 0.76 -4.82 -6.83
CA ALA A 20 0.31 -5.54 -8.02
C ALA A 20 0.74 -7.02 -8.03
N ALA A 21 2.02 -7.29 -7.75
CA ALA A 21 2.57 -8.64 -7.72
C ALA A 21 1.95 -9.52 -6.62
N ASN A 22 1.49 -8.90 -5.53
CA ASN A 22 0.75 -9.57 -4.46
C ASN A 22 -0.77 -9.63 -4.70
N GLY A 23 -1.25 -9.25 -5.89
CA GLY A 23 -2.65 -9.41 -6.29
C GLY A 23 -3.62 -8.38 -5.70
N VAL A 24 -3.14 -7.26 -5.17
CA VAL A 24 -4.01 -6.15 -4.75
C VAL A 24 -4.74 -5.60 -5.97
N LYS A 25 -6.07 -5.56 -5.94
CA LYS A 25 -6.90 -5.23 -7.11
C LYS A 25 -6.77 -3.77 -7.57
N ASP A 26 -6.77 -2.83 -6.62
CA ASP A 26 -6.65 -1.38 -6.86
C ASP A 26 -5.30 -0.87 -6.33
N PHE A 27 -4.22 -1.51 -6.77
CA PHE A 27 -2.87 -1.28 -6.27
C PHE A 27 -2.34 0.13 -6.58
N ASP A 28 -2.80 0.75 -7.67
CA ASP A 28 -2.52 2.13 -8.06
C ASP A 28 -3.27 3.12 -7.17
N GLY A 29 -4.57 2.91 -6.97
CA GLY A 29 -5.36 3.67 -6.01
C GLY A 29 -4.81 3.57 -4.59
N LEU A 30 -4.45 2.37 -4.15
CA LEU A 30 -3.89 2.14 -2.82
C LEU A 30 -2.53 2.83 -2.64
N THR A 31 -1.66 2.80 -3.65
CA THR A 31 -0.38 3.52 -3.59
C THR A 31 -0.59 5.02 -3.44
N GLN A 32 -1.54 5.61 -4.18
CA GLN A 32 -1.92 7.01 -4.02
C GLN A 32 -2.50 7.29 -2.63
N ALA A 33 -3.35 6.39 -2.11
CA ALA A 33 -3.94 6.53 -0.79
C ALA A 33 -2.86 6.52 0.31
N ILE A 34 -1.89 5.61 0.23
CA ILE A 34 -0.73 5.58 1.13
C ILE A 34 0.04 6.90 1.07
N GLY A 35 0.31 7.42 -0.13
CA GLY A 35 0.98 8.71 -0.31
C GLY A 35 0.22 9.89 0.29
N ASN A 36 -1.10 9.91 0.14
CA ASN A 36 -1.97 10.97 0.65
C ASN A 36 -2.12 10.90 2.18
N VAL A 37 -2.32 9.71 2.74
CA VAL A 37 -2.33 9.49 4.20
C VAL A 37 -0.99 9.89 4.81
N ASN A 38 0.13 9.54 4.15
CA ASN A 38 1.46 9.94 4.59
C ASN A 38 1.64 11.46 4.58
N ALA A 39 1.28 12.13 3.49
CA ALA A 39 1.41 13.57 3.36
C ALA A 39 0.55 14.34 4.37
N VAL A 40 -0.73 13.96 4.53
CA VAL A 40 -1.64 14.63 5.49
C VAL A 40 -1.23 14.41 6.94
N SER A 41 -0.43 13.37 7.20
CA SER A 41 0.14 13.07 8.51
C SER A 41 1.47 13.78 8.78
N GLY A 42 1.94 14.63 7.84
CA GLY A 42 3.22 15.32 7.94
C GLY A 42 4.43 14.44 7.61
N GLY A 43 4.20 13.29 6.96
CA GLY A 43 5.24 12.35 6.56
C GLY A 43 6.09 12.82 5.37
N ASN A 44 7.21 12.14 5.17
CA ASN A 44 8.17 12.36 4.08
C ASN A 44 8.35 11.07 3.25
N ALA A 45 9.37 11.03 2.39
CA ALA A 45 9.64 9.86 1.56
C ALA A 45 10.00 8.60 2.38
N ASP A 46 10.74 8.75 3.47
CA ASP A 46 11.13 7.64 4.34
C ASP A 46 9.92 7.05 5.06
N THR A 47 9.02 7.90 5.57
CA THR A 47 7.79 7.41 6.21
C THR A 47 6.84 6.75 5.20
N PHE A 48 6.79 7.25 3.96
CA PHE A 48 6.06 6.56 2.88
C PHE A 48 6.61 5.17 2.61
N LYS A 49 7.94 5.01 2.50
CA LYS A 49 8.58 3.70 2.34
C LYS A 49 8.21 2.74 3.46
N SER A 50 8.28 3.21 4.71
CA SER A 50 7.93 2.40 5.87
C SER A 50 6.48 1.95 5.86
N VAL A 51 5.55 2.86 5.56
CA VAL A 51 4.12 2.52 5.45
C VAL A 51 3.88 1.55 4.28
N ALA A 52 4.46 1.82 3.11
CA ALA A 52 4.34 0.97 1.93
C ALA A 52 4.88 -0.45 2.19
N MET A 53 6.03 -0.57 2.87
CA MET A 53 6.61 -1.86 3.24
C MET A 53 5.69 -2.65 4.17
N ALA A 54 5.18 -2.00 5.22
CA ALA A 54 4.25 -2.62 6.15
C ALA A 54 2.92 -3.04 5.47
N MET A 55 2.45 -2.25 4.49
CA MET A 55 1.30 -2.61 3.66
C MET A 55 1.59 -3.84 2.80
N THR A 56 2.71 -3.88 2.07
CA THR A 56 3.11 -5.06 1.28
C THR A 56 3.23 -6.31 2.16
N GLN A 57 3.87 -6.21 3.33
CA GLN A 57 3.99 -7.30 4.29
C GLN A 57 2.63 -7.78 4.81
N THR A 58 1.70 -6.86 5.04
CA THR A 58 0.33 -7.17 5.45
C THR A 58 -0.42 -7.92 4.35
N VAL A 59 -0.31 -7.47 3.10
CA VAL A 59 -0.89 -8.18 1.95
C VAL A 59 -0.31 -9.58 1.83
N GLY A 60 1.01 -9.74 1.92
CA GLY A 60 1.67 -11.05 1.88
C GLY A 60 1.26 -11.99 3.02
N ALA A 61 0.97 -11.45 4.20
CA ALA A 61 0.45 -12.21 5.34
C ALA A 61 -1.07 -12.47 5.27
N GLY A 62 -1.80 -11.75 4.42
CA GLY A 62 -3.26 -11.75 4.32
C GLY A 62 -3.99 -11.06 5.49
N LYS A 63 -3.27 -10.54 6.49
CA LYS A 63 -3.82 -9.93 7.70
C LYS A 63 -2.91 -8.86 8.29
N LEU A 64 -3.50 -7.89 8.98
CA LEU A 64 -2.76 -6.87 9.71
C LEU A 64 -2.16 -7.48 10.97
N THR A 65 -0.83 -7.50 11.05
CA THR A 65 -0.10 -7.92 12.25
C THR A 65 0.19 -6.72 13.15
N THR A 66 0.39 -6.98 14.43
CA THR A 66 0.80 -5.96 15.40
C THR A 66 2.12 -5.29 15.02
N GLU A 67 3.06 -6.06 14.46
CA GLU A 67 4.36 -5.53 14.00
C GLU A 67 4.17 -4.55 12.84
N ASN A 68 3.42 -4.94 11.80
CA ASN A 68 3.17 -4.08 10.64
C ASN A 68 2.40 -2.82 11.06
N PHE A 69 1.42 -2.95 11.96
CA PHE A 69 0.71 -1.78 12.48
C PHE A 69 1.62 -0.84 13.26
N ASN A 70 2.52 -1.36 14.10
CA ASN A 70 3.47 -0.51 14.80
C ASN A 70 4.39 0.23 13.84
N GLN A 71 4.86 -0.43 12.76
CA GLN A 71 5.64 0.25 11.72
C GLN A 71 4.84 1.38 11.04
N ILE A 72 3.56 1.14 10.73
CA ILE A 72 2.67 2.18 10.20
C ILE A 72 2.50 3.32 11.22
N ALA A 73 2.18 3.00 12.47
CA ALA A 73 1.92 3.97 13.52
C ALA A 73 3.17 4.81 13.86
N ASP A 74 4.36 4.22 13.83
CA ASP A 74 5.62 4.92 14.06
C ASP A 74 5.98 5.84 12.89
N ALA A 75 5.69 5.42 11.66
CA ALA A 75 5.94 6.21 10.46
C ALA A 75 4.96 7.38 10.32
N ILE A 76 3.68 7.18 10.65
CA ILE A 76 2.62 8.19 10.55
C ILE A 76 1.77 8.26 11.84
N PRO A 77 2.32 8.75 12.96
CA PRO A 77 1.64 8.74 14.27
C PRO A 77 0.26 9.43 14.24
N GLY A 78 0.12 10.50 13.45
CA GLY A 78 -1.12 11.26 13.29
C GLY A 78 -2.26 10.52 12.56
N ALA A 79 -1.96 9.44 11.84
CA ALA A 79 -2.96 8.62 11.16
C ALA A 79 -3.39 7.38 11.95
N SER A 80 -2.57 6.89 12.89
CA SER A 80 -2.80 5.64 13.62
C SER A 80 -4.23 5.51 14.20
N GLY A 81 -4.69 6.52 14.93
CA GLY A 81 -6.05 6.53 15.52
C GLY A 81 -7.17 6.59 14.46
N LYS A 82 -6.94 7.25 13.32
CA LYS A 82 -7.91 7.32 12.23
C LYS A 82 -8.00 5.99 11.48
N ILE A 83 -6.89 5.28 11.31
CA ILE A 83 -6.86 3.94 10.72
C ILE A 83 -7.65 2.97 11.60
N GLN A 84 -7.42 2.98 12.92
CA GLN A 84 -8.19 2.19 13.87
C GLN A 84 -9.69 2.51 13.79
N GLN A 85 -10.04 3.79 13.76
CA GLN A 85 -11.43 4.22 13.66
C GLN A 85 -12.08 3.74 12.35
N ALA A 86 -11.42 3.90 11.20
CA ALA A 86 -11.95 3.44 9.92
C ALA A 86 -12.18 1.92 9.91
N LEU A 87 -11.21 1.15 10.41
CA LEU A 87 -11.34 -0.31 10.56
C LEU A 87 -12.51 -0.70 11.47
N LYS A 88 -12.72 0.05 12.56
CA LYS A 88 -13.86 -0.18 13.47
C LYS A 88 -15.20 0.13 12.80
N GLU A 89 -15.29 1.23 12.07
CA GLU A 89 -16.50 1.66 11.35
C GLU A 89 -16.88 0.67 10.24
N MET A 90 -15.88 0.00 9.65
CA MET A 90 -16.06 -1.08 8.69
C MET A 90 -16.46 -2.42 9.33
N GLY A 91 -16.39 -2.54 10.66
CA GLY A 91 -16.67 -3.78 11.36
C GLY A 91 -15.52 -4.80 11.30
N ALA A 92 -14.31 -4.39 10.91
CA ALA A 92 -13.12 -5.25 10.90
C ALA A 92 -12.74 -5.73 12.31
N TYR A 93 -13.23 -5.04 13.34
CA TYR A 93 -13.25 -5.49 14.73
C TYR A 93 -14.40 -4.78 15.48
N THR A 94 -15.09 -5.49 16.37
CA THR A 94 -16.31 -4.98 17.02
C THR A 94 -16.24 -4.95 18.55
N ASP A 95 -15.65 -5.97 19.16
CA ASP A 95 -15.83 -6.26 20.60
C ASP A 95 -14.52 -6.36 21.41
N GLY A 96 -13.35 -6.28 20.76
CA GLY A 96 -12.03 -6.42 21.38
C GLY A 96 -11.15 -5.16 21.33
N ASP A 97 -10.04 -5.18 22.08
CA ASP A 97 -8.95 -4.19 21.90
C ASP A 97 -8.37 -4.34 20.49
N PHE A 98 -8.05 -3.24 19.81
CA PHE A 98 -7.49 -3.27 18.47
C PHE A 98 -6.24 -4.17 18.36
N ARG A 99 -5.41 -4.21 19.41
CA ARG A 99 -4.25 -5.11 19.49
C ARG A 99 -4.64 -6.57 19.61
N GLU A 100 -5.73 -6.88 20.29
CA GLU A 100 -6.25 -8.23 20.40
C GLU A 100 -6.81 -8.71 19.06
N ALA A 101 -7.55 -7.85 18.36
CA ALA A 101 -8.04 -8.13 17.00
C ALA A 101 -6.90 -8.47 16.03
N MET A 102 -5.79 -7.69 16.07
CA MET A 102 -4.59 -8.02 15.28
C MET A 102 -3.91 -9.32 15.73
N ALA A 103 -3.83 -9.58 17.03
CA ALA A 103 -3.25 -10.82 17.56
C ALA A 103 -4.04 -12.06 17.13
N ASN A 104 -5.37 -11.95 17.10
CA ASN A 104 -6.30 -12.98 16.62
C ASN A 104 -6.34 -13.07 15.09
N GLY A 105 -5.81 -12.07 14.38
CA GLY A 105 -5.80 -11.99 12.93
C GLY A 105 -7.17 -11.67 12.33
N GLU A 106 -8.01 -10.95 13.08
CA GLU A 106 -9.37 -10.57 12.69
C GLU A 106 -9.37 -9.52 11.58
N ILE A 107 -8.36 -8.63 11.56
CA ILE A 107 -8.25 -7.56 10.57
C ILE A 107 -7.51 -8.10 9.35
N SER A 108 -8.23 -8.23 8.24
CA SER A 108 -7.66 -8.68 6.96
C SER A 108 -6.80 -7.60 6.29
N ALA A 109 -5.96 -8.02 5.34
CA ALA A 109 -5.23 -7.08 4.51
C ALA A 109 -6.15 -6.20 3.65
N GLU A 110 -7.28 -6.74 3.19
CA GLU A 110 -8.24 -6.00 2.36
C GLU A 110 -8.94 -4.89 3.18
N GLU A 111 -9.33 -5.18 4.42
CA GLU A 111 -9.93 -4.17 5.30
C GLU A 111 -8.94 -3.05 5.62
N LEU A 112 -7.66 -3.37 5.79
CA LEU A 112 -6.61 -2.35 5.92
C LEU A 112 -6.46 -1.52 4.65
N ASN A 113 -6.45 -2.15 3.47
CA ASN A 113 -6.37 -1.45 2.18
C ASN A 113 -7.53 -0.47 2.04
N GLU A 114 -8.76 -0.91 2.31
CA GLU A 114 -9.97 -0.10 2.28
C GLU A 114 -9.91 1.06 3.29
N ALA A 115 -9.40 0.83 4.51
CA ALA A 115 -9.20 1.90 5.49
C ALA A 115 -8.23 2.97 4.98
N PHE A 116 -7.12 2.57 4.35
CA PHE A 116 -6.19 3.51 3.71
C PHE A 116 -6.86 4.26 2.56
N MET A 117 -7.63 3.58 1.71
CA MET A 117 -8.39 4.21 0.63
C MET A 117 -9.37 5.28 1.14
N GLN A 118 -10.15 4.96 2.18
CA GLN A 118 -11.10 5.90 2.78
C GLN A 118 -10.41 7.16 3.32
N LEU A 119 -9.26 7.00 3.98
CA LEU A 119 -8.52 8.12 4.56
C LEU A 119 -7.76 8.94 3.51
N GLY A 120 -7.13 8.25 2.56
CA GLY A 120 -6.24 8.83 1.56
C GLY A 120 -6.94 9.45 0.36
N MET A 121 -8.18 9.06 0.06
CA MET A 121 -8.90 9.56 -1.12
C MET A 121 -9.75 10.81 -0.86
N THR A 122 -9.71 11.34 0.36
CA THR A 122 -10.38 12.61 0.71
C THR A 122 -9.74 13.81 0.02
N ASP A 123 -10.52 14.86 -0.27
CA ASP A 123 -10.02 16.08 -0.90
C ASP A 123 -8.90 16.74 -0.10
N VAL A 124 -8.99 16.69 1.24
CA VAL A 124 -7.96 17.23 2.14
C VAL A 124 -6.67 16.44 2.02
N ALA A 125 -6.73 15.11 2.00
CA ALA A 125 -5.54 14.26 1.89
C ALA A 125 -4.88 14.39 0.51
N LYS A 126 -5.69 14.40 -0.57
CA LYS A 126 -5.23 14.69 -1.93
C LYS A 126 -4.56 16.05 -2.03
N LYS A 127 -5.14 17.08 -1.41
CA LYS A 127 -4.56 18.44 -1.39
C LYS A 127 -3.30 18.53 -0.54
N ALA A 128 -3.20 17.76 0.54
CA ALA A 128 -1.99 17.69 1.36
C ALA A 128 -0.82 17.04 0.59
N ALA A 129 -1.10 16.06 -0.27
CA ALA A 129 -0.14 15.58 -1.26
C ALA A 129 0.06 16.55 -2.45
N GLY A 130 -0.85 17.51 -2.60
CA GLY A 130 -0.95 18.45 -3.71
C GLY A 130 -0.03 19.66 -3.64
N SER A 131 1.23 19.46 -4.03
CA SER A 131 1.89 20.24 -5.08
C SER A 131 3.16 19.53 -5.53
N THR A 132 3.04 18.39 -6.19
CA THR A 132 4.09 17.94 -7.12
C THR A 132 3.43 17.23 -8.29
N ALA A 133 3.84 17.55 -9.51
CA ALA A 133 3.46 16.83 -10.74
C ALA A 133 3.98 15.37 -10.77
N THR A 134 4.26 14.76 -9.61
CA THR A 134 5.09 13.56 -9.47
C THR A 134 4.29 12.32 -9.08
N ILE A 135 3.32 12.34 -8.15
CA ILE A 135 2.62 11.09 -7.74
C ILE A 135 1.53 10.67 -8.74
N GLU A 136 0.56 11.55 -9.04
CA GLU A 136 -0.49 11.21 -10.03
C GLU A 136 0.11 10.97 -11.42
N GLY A 137 1.16 11.71 -11.79
CA GLY A 137 1.93 11.49 -13.02
C GLY A 137 2.75 10.20 -13.03
N ALA A 138 3.38 9.84 -11.90
CA ALA A 138 4.06 8.55 -11.72
C ALA A 138 3.09 7.38 -11.87
N VAL A 139 1.99 7.44 -11.12
CA VAL A 139 0.99 6.36 -11.06
C VAL A 139 0.24 6.24 -12.38
N GLY A 140 -0.06 7.34 -13.08
CA GLY A 140 -0.67 7.30 -14.42
C GLY A 140 0.20 6.61 -15.47
N ASN A 141 1.51 6.90 -15.52
CA ASN A 141 2.45 6.21 -16.43
C ASN A 141 2.74 4.77 -16.00
N LEU A 142 2.70 4.49 -14.70
CA LEU A 142 2.77 3.15 -14.14
C LEU A 142 1.53 2.34 -14.46
N GLN A 143 0.31 2.87 -14.42
CA GLN A 143 -0.90 2.10 -14.68
C GLN A 143 -0.81 1.43 -16.07
N ALA A 144 -0.34 2.15 -17.09
CA ALA A 144 -0.09 1.56 -18.41
C ALA A 144 0.99 0.46 -18.40
N SER A 145 2.08 0.65 -17.65
CA SER A 145 3.20 -0.31 -17.59
C SER A 145 2.95 -1.50 -16.65
N ALA A 146 2.22 -1.29 -15.56
CA ALA A 146 1.80 -2.26 -14.58
C ALA A 146 0.62 -3.08 -15.10
N VAL A 147 -0.31 -2.50 -15.85
CA VAL A 147 -1.30 -3.28 -16.61
C VAL A 147 -0.59 -4.20 -17.61
N ASN A 148 0.47 -3.74 -18.28
CA ASN A 148 1.29 -4.61 -19.13
C ASN A 148 1.98 -5.71 -18.31
N MET A 149 2.60 -5.39 -17.18
CA MET A 149 3.24 -6.36 -16.27
C MET A 149 2.25 -7.37 -15.68
N ILE A 150 1.07 -6.92 -15.24
CA ILE A 150 -0.01 -7.77 -14.72
C ILE A 150 -0.57 -8.61 -15.85
N ASN A 151 -0.72 -8.09 -17.06
CA ASN A 151 -1.09 -8.89 -18.22
C ASN A 151 -0.03 -9.94 -18.53
N GLU A 152 1.26 -9.64 -18.39
CA GLU A 152 2.34 -10.62 -18.52
C GLU A 152 2.23 -11.71 -17.43
N ILE A 153 1.97 -11.33 -16.18
CA ILE A 153 1.76 -12.25 -15.05
C ILE A 153 0.50 -13.11 -15.27
N ILE A 154 -0.64 -12.50 -15.59
CA ILE A 154 -1.90 -13.20 -15.87
C ILE A 154 -1.77 -14.10 -17.09
N ASN A 155 -1.04 -13.69 -18.14
CA ASN A 155 -0.75 -14.56 -19.28
C ASN A 155 0.17 -15.72 -18.88
N ALA A 156 1.14 -15.50 -17.99
CA ALA A 156 2.03 -16.53 -17.46
C ALA A 156 1.31 -17.54 -16.57
N PHE A 157 0.26 -17.12 -15.83
CA PHE A 157 -0.57 -18.01 -15.01
C PHE A 157 -1.74 -18.65 -15.77
N GLY A 158 -2.36 -17.92 -16.70
CA GLY A 158 -3.49 -18.37 -17.52
C GLY A 158 -3.11 -19.31 -18.66
N LYS A 159 -1.85 -19.28 -19.11
CA LYS A 159 -1.27 -20.33 -19.96
C LYS A 159 -0.37 -21.18 -19.07
N GLY A 160 -0.88 -22.32 -18.59
CA GLY A 160 -0.22 -23.17 -17.59
C GLY A 160 1.20 -23.64 -17.95
N ASN A 161 2.20 -22.77 -17.75
CA ASN A 161 3.63 -23.03 -17.99
C ASN A 161 4.51 -22.31 -16.94
N ILE A 162 4.17 -22.47 -15.64
CA ILE A 162 5.07 -22.16 -14.51
C ILE A 162 6.46 -22.85 -14.69
N THR A 163 6.52 -23.89 -15.51
CA THR A 163 7.73 -24.66 -15.86
C THR A 163 8.82 -23.87 -16.59
N SER A 164 8.48 -22.76 -17.29
CA SER A 164 9.48 -22.02 -18.08
C SER A 164 10.35 -21.09 -17.22
N LEU A 165 9.78 -20.42 -16.21
CA LEU A 165 10.53 -19.56 -15.28
C LEU A 165 11.49 -20.36 -14.38
N ILE A 166 11.14 -21.60 -14.03
CA ILE A 166 12.00 -22.50 -13.26
C ILE A 166 13.15 -23.07 -14.13
N SER A 167 12.93 -23.22 -15.44
CA SER A 167 13.94 -23.76 -16.36
C SER A 167 15.09 -22.79 -16.64
N ASP A 168 14.85 -21.48 -16.59
CA ASP A 168 15.87 -20.46 -16.84
C ASP A 168 16.73 -20.16 -15.59
N ILE A 169 16.20 -20.36 -14.37
CA ILE A 169 16.98 -20.24 -13.12
C ILE A 169 17.89 -21.47 -12.90
N GLY A 170 17.55 -22.62 -13.48
CA GLY A 170 18.34 -23.86 -13.38
C GLY A 170 19.49 -24.00 -14.39
N LYS A 171 19.71 -23.03 -15.28
CA LYS A 171 20.76 -23.09 -16.33
C LYS A 171 21.66 -21.84 -16.40
N GLY A 172 21.67 -21.00 -15.37
CA GLY A 172 22.65 -19.93 -15.17
C GLY A 172 23.73 -20.34 -14.19
#